data_AF-A0A2V8A7G5-F1
#
_entry.id   AF-A0A2V8A7G5-F1
#
_cell.length_a   1.000
_cell.length_b   1.000
_cell.length_c   1.000
_cell.angle_alpha   90.00
_cell.angle_beta   90.00
_cell.angle_gamma   90.00
#
_symmetry.space_group_name_H-M   'P 1'
#
loop_
_entity.id
_entity.type
_entity.pdbx_description
1 polymer ?
#
loop_
_entity_poly.entity_id
_entity_poly.type
_entity_poly.pdbx_seq_one_letter_code
_entity_poly.pdbx_strand_id
1 'polypeptide(L)'
;MLAVTYGGRYARYDYLDDRGLLSPRVSLTVSPAEHFRISTMLSRRAVAPGAEEFNPRIESGVWLPPQRTFSSLVASHPLEAEYTNHVEVEAERDVATATVSIRAFHQHVADQLATLFGIDVPGAPAAHLGHYFITNAGDVDASGLSAGVRAAIASRVHGSVEYTVTRARWTSGGDAVYAMLLLAPSAVNAETNRI
;
A
#
# COMPACT_ATOMS: atom_id res chain seq x y z
N MET A 1 13.88 2.06 28.26
CA MET A 1 13.97 3.22 27.34
C MET A 1 12.65 3.38 26.61
N LEU A 2 12.24 4.61 26.29
CA LEU A 2 11.03 4.94 25.53
C LEU A 2 11.44 5.84 24.37
N ALA A 3 11.03 5.50 23.15
CA ALA A 3 11.25 6.32 21.96
C ALA A 3 9.94 6.46 21.19
N VAL A 4 9.64 7.68 20.73
CA VAL A 4 8.46 7.98 19.90
C VAL A 4 8.92 8.73 18.67
N THR A 5 8.50 8.24 17.51
CA THR A 5 8.73 8.88 16.21
C THR A 5 7.39 9.17 15.57
N TYR A 6 7.20 10.38 15.06
CA TYR A 6 5.99 10.74 14.34
C TYR A 6 6.34 11.55 13.10
N GLY A 7 5.49 11.47 12.09
CA GLY A 7 5.64 12.22 10.85
C GLY A 7 4.38 12.14 10.01
N GLY A 8 4.36 12.91 8.93
CA GLY A 8 3.25 12.84 7.99
C GLY A 8 3.56 13.53 6.68
N ARG A 9 2.78 13.19 5.66
CA ARG A 9 2.84 13.83 4.34
C ARG A 9 1.47 14.41 4.01
N TYR A 10 1.44 15.64 3.55
CA TYR A 10 0.26 16.25 2.93
C TYR A 10 0.51 16.41 1.44
N ALA A 11 -0.49 16.10 0.62
CA ALA A 11 -0.48 16.35 -0.82
C ALA A 11 -1.85 16.84 -1.27
N ARG A 12 -1.86 17.68 -2.30
CA ARG A 12 -3.10 18.21 -2.88
C ARG A 12 -3.22 17.82 -4.34
N TYR A 13 -4.37 17.31 -4.74
CA TYR A 13 -4.70 16.97 -6.12
C TYR A 13 -6.03 17.58 -6.51
N ASP A 14 -6.04 18.54 -7.44
CA ASP A 14 -7.26 19.26 -7.80
C ASP A 14 -8.24 18.45 -8.66
N TYR A 15 -7.82 17.29 -9.20
CA TYR A 15 -8.67 16.37 -9.96
C TYR A 15 -9.44 15.37 -9.08
N LEU A 16 -9.23 15.39 -7.76
CA LEU A 16 -9.98 14.58 -6.80
C LEU A 16 -11.10 15.40 -6.17
N ASP A 17 -12.16 14.71 -5.75
CA ASP A 17 -13.25 15.30 -4.96
C ASP A 17 -12.73 15.72 -3.58
N ASP A 18 -12.08 14.80 -2.85
CA ASP A 18 -11.23 15.17 -1.71
C ASP A 18 -9.82 15.51 -2.19
N ARG A 19 -9.59 16.80 -2.34
CA ARG A 19 -8.33 17.33 -2.85
C ARG A 19 -7.18 17.16 -1.87
N GLY A 20 -7.43 16.96 -0.57
CA GLY A 20 -6.42 17.05 0.49
C GLY A 20 -6.06 15.70 1.09
N LEU A 21 -4.93 15.12 0.66
CA LEU A 21 -4.50 13.80 1.12
C LEU A 21 -3.47 13.91 2.24
N LEU A 22 -3.82 13.44 3.44
CA LEU A 22 -2.94 13.36 4.60
C LEU A 22 -2.51 11.90 4.87
N SER A 23 -1.21 11.69 5.07
CA SER A 23 -0.61 10.38 5.35
C SER A 23 0.23 10.42 6.63
N PRO A 24 -0.38 10.33 7.82
CA PRO A 24 0.33 10.34 9.11
C PRO A 24 0.96 8.98 9.45
N ARG A 25 2.02 9.00 10.25
CA ARG A 25 2.69 7.82 10.81
C ARG A 25 3.19 8.12 12.22
N VAL A 26 2.96 7.18 13.14
CA VAL A 26 3.47 7.21 14.51
C VAL A 26 4.10 5.86 14.82
N SER A 27 5.25 5.87 15.47
CA SER A 27 5.96 4.68 15.93
C SER A 27 6.37 4.88 17.39
N LEU A 28 6.21 3.83 18.18
CA LEU A 28 6.51 3.78 19.60
C LEU A 28 7.40 2.58 19.85
N THR A 29 8.53 2.78 20.52
CA THR A 29 9.40 1.69 20.97
C THR A 29 9.63 1.79 22.47
N VAL A 30 9.42 0.68 23.17
CA VAL A 30 9.67 0.54 24.61
C VAL A 30 10.65 -0.60 24.85
N SER A 31 11.56 -0.40 25.80
CA SER A 31 12.46 -1.46 26.28
C SER A 31 12.18 -1.68 27.77
N PRO A 32 11.25 -2.58 28.11
CA PRO A 32 10.81 -2.78 29.50
C PRO A 32 11.81 -3.62 30.31
N ALA A 33 12.71 -4.34 29.65
CA ALA A 33 13.80 -5.10 30.25
C ALA A 33 15.08 -4.97 29.39
N GLU A 34 16.23 -5.34 29.96
CA GLU A 34 17.46 -5.47 29.19
C GLU A 34 17.29 -6.52 28.09
N HIS A 35 17.84 -6.24 26.90
CA HIS A 35 17.77 -7.11 25.72
C HIS A 35 16.36 -7.40 25.19
N PHE A 36 15.33 -6.67 25.63
CA PHE A 36 13.97 -6.85 25.15
C PHE A 36 13.36 -5.52 24.70
N ARG A 37 12.83 -5.49 23.48
CA ARG A 37 12.21 -4.32 22.87
C ARG A 37 10.83 -4.68 22.35
N ILE A 38 9.88 -3.77 22.52
CA ILE A 38 8.58 -3.83 21.86
C ILE A 38 8.45 -2.56 21.03
N SER A 39 8.12 -2.72 19.75
CA SER A 39 7.84 -1.65 18.82
C SER A 39 6.40 -1.74 18.37
N THR A 40 5.76 -0.59 18.15
CA THR A 40 4.40 -0.49 17.61
C THR A 40 4.39 0.63 16.59
N MET A 41 3.74 0.41 15.45
CA MET A 41 3.62 1.42 14.41
C MET A 41 2.18 1.51 13.93
N LEU A 42 1.69 2.74 13.85
CA LEU A 42 0.40 3.09 13.28
C LEU A 42 0.64 4.04 12.12
N SER A 43 0.01 3.78 10.98
CA SER A 43 0.08 4.70 9.85
C SER A 43 -1.19 4.70 9.04
N ARG A 44 -1.46 5.84 8.41
CA ARG A 44 -2.41 5.98 7.33
C ARG A 44 -1.68 6.55 6.13
N ARG A 45 -1.90 5.96 4.95
CA ARG A 45 -1.32 6.37 3.68
C ARG A 45 -2.43 6.59 2.68
N ALA A 46 -2.42 7.75 2.05
CA ALA A 46 -3.34 8.10 0.98
C ALA A 46 -2.60 8.10 -0.36
N VAL A 47 -3.17 7.45 -1.37
CA VAL A 47 -2.64 7.35 -2.73
C VAL A 47 -3.67 7.92 -3.71
N ALA A 48 -3.27 8.95 -4.45
CA ALA A 48 -4.09 9.51 -5.51
C ALA A 48 -3.96 8.67 -6.79
N PRO A 49 -5.06 8.41 -7.51
CA PRO A 49 -5.07 7.75 -8.82
C PRO A 49 -4.10 8.42 -9.80
N GLY A 50 -3.23 7.63 -10.44
CA GLY A 50 -2.35 8.12 -11.51
C GLY A 50 -1.29 9.13 -11.07
N ALA A 51 -1.09 9.33 -9.76
CA ALA A 51 -0.13 10.31 -9.24
C ALA A 51 1.32 10.00 -9.63
N GLU A 52 1.63 8.74 -9.90
CA GLU A 52 2.90 8.27 -10.42
C GLU A 52 3.24 8.84 -11.80
N GLU A 53 2.26 9.16 -12.64
CA GLU A 53 2.47 9.73 -13.98
C GLU A 53 2.93 11.20 -13.92
N PHE A 54 2.68 11.89 -12.80
CA PHE A 54 3.17 13.25 -12.55
C PHE A 54 4.55 13.29 -11.89
N ASN A 55 5.12 12.13 -11.56
CA ASN A 55 6.43 12.03 -10.94
C ASN A 55 7.39 11.23 -11.82
N PRO A 56 7.82 11.78 -12.96
CA PRO A 56 8.70 11.08 -13.88
C PRO A 56 10.00 10.70 -13.16
N ARG A 57 10.24 9.39 -12.98
CA ARG A 57 11.54 8.88 -12.52
C ARG A 57 12.56 8.98 -13.64
N ILE A 58 12.96 10.19 -14.00
CA ILE A 58 14.06 10.42 -14.94
C ILE A 58 15.22 10.98 -14.12
N GLU A 59 16.20 10.13 -13.82
CA GLU A 59 17.40 10.48 -13.07
C GLU A 59 18.32 11.47 -13.82
N SER A 60 18.07 11.75 -15.09
CA SER A 60 18.80 12.74 -15.89
C SER A 60 18.02 13.13 -17.16
N GLY A 61 17.23 14.21 -17.13
CA GLY A 61 16.52 14.66 -18.32
C GLY A 61 15.71 15.94 -18.14
N VAL A 62 15.55 16.68 -19.24
CA VAL A 62 14.58 17.79 -19.37
C VAL A 62 13.21 17.24 -19.02
N TRP A 63 12.47 17.93 -18.15
CA TRP A 63 11.09 17.59 -17.77
C TRP A 63 10.27 17.28 -19.03
N LEU A 64 10.01 15.99 -19.27
CA LEU A 64 9.11 15.58 -20.34
C LEU A 64 7.68 15.70 -19.82
N PRO A 65 6.73 16.13 -20.67
CA PRO A 65 5.32 16.07 -20.31
C PRO A 65 4.94 14.62 -19.97
N PRO A 66 3.87 14.41 -19.17
CA PRO A 66 3.39 13.08 -18.82
C PRO A 66 3.30 12.20 -20.08
N GLN A 67 3.97 11.05 -20.04
CA GLN A 67 4.03 10.12 -21.17
C GLN A 67 2.80 9.21 -21.23
N ARG A 68 2.00 9.20 -20.16
CA ARG A 68 0.74 8.47 -20.07
C ARG A 68 -0.31 9.36 -19.45
N THR A 69 -1.55 9.14 -19.87
CA THR A 69 -2.74 9.80 -19.36
C THR A 69 -3.67 8.74 -18.79
N PHE A 70 -4.57 9.17 -17.92
CA PHE A 70 -5.55 8.28 -17.32
C PHE A 70 -6.91 8.96 -17.23
N SER A 71 -7.96 8.14 -17.16
CA SER A 71 -9.32 8.60 -16.88
C SER A 71 -10.04 7.63 -15.97
N SER A 72 -11.14 8.08 -15.36
CA SER A 72 -12.03 7.19 -14.61
C SER A 72 -12.65 6.16 -15.54
N LEU A 73 -12.74 4.90 -15.10
CA LEU A 73 -13.39 3.83 -15.83
C LEU A 73 -14.87 4.15 -16.12
N VAL A 74 -15.53 4.84 -15.20
CA VAL A 74 -16.92 5.25 -15.33
C VAL A 74 -16.97 6.78 -15.36
N ALA A 75 -17.33 7.36 -16.51
CA ALA A 75 -17.26 8.81 -16.73
C ALA A 75 -18.07 9.65 -15.73
N SER A 76 -19.13 9.08 -15.14
CA SER A 76 -19.96 9.75 -14.13
C SER A 76 -19.43 9.61 -12.69
N HIS A 77 -18.37 8.83 -12.47
CA HIS A 77 -17.79 8.63 -11.15
C HIS A 77 -16.43 9.35 -11.05
N PRO A 78 -16.29 10.24 -10.06
CA PRO A 78 -15.04 10.95 -9.82
C PRO A 78 -13.94 9.98 -9.40
N LEU A 79 -12.69 10.42 -9.55
CA LEU A 79 -11.53 9.66 -9.09
C LEU A 79 -11.38 9.85 -7.58
N GLU A 80 -11.28 8.73 -6.86
CA GLU A 80 -11.14 8.72 -5.41
C GLU A 80 -9.79 8.13 -4.99
N ALA A 81 -9.26 8.62 -3.87
CA ALA A 81 -7.98 8.16 -3.34
C ALA A 81 -8.11 6.82 -2.62
N GLU A 82 -7.10 5.97 -2.76
CA GLU A 82 -6.95 4.78 -1.92
C GLU A 82 -6.39 5.16 -0.55
N TYR A 83 -6.94 4.55 0.50
CA TYR A 83 -6.46 4.74 1.88
C TYR A 83 -6.00 3.43 2.50
N THR A 84 -4.69 3.32 2.74
CA THR A 84 -4.11 2.22 3.52
C THR A 84 -3.96 2.63 4.98
N ASN A 85 -4.67 1.97 5.89
CA ASN A 85 -4.45 2.02 7.33
C ASN A 85 -3.66 0.79 7.76
N HIS A 86 -2.60 0.97 8.54
CA HIS A 86 -1.72 -0.11 8.97
C HIS A 86 -1.40 0.03 10.45
N VAL A 87 -1.49 -1.09 11.17
CA VAL A 87 -1.02 -1.25 12.54
C VAL A 87 -0.14 -2.49 12.64
N GLU A 88 1.01 -2.35 13.29
CA GLU A 88 1.89 -3.46 13.61
C GLU A 88 2.40 -3.37 15.05
N VAL A 89 2.66 -4.53 15.63
CA VAL A 89 3.36 -4.71 16.90
C VAL A 89 4.46 -5.72 16.69
N GLU A 90 5.67 -5.39 17.13
CA GLU A 90 6.84 -6.25 17.07
C GLU A 90 7.46 -6.38 18.47
N ALA A 91 7.84 -7.60 18.83
CA ALA A 91 8.64 -7.88 20.01
C ALA A 91 9.98 -8.47 19.56
N GLU A 92 11.06 -7.86 20.02
CA GLU A 92 12.42 -8.31 19.77
C GLU A 92 13.10 -8.70 21.08
N ARG A 93 13.92 -9.75 21.02
CA ARG A 93 14.80 -10.15 22.12
C ARG A 93 16.20 -10.45 21.62
N ASP A 94 17.19 -9.82 22.21
CA ASP A 94 18.59 -10.15 21.96
C ASP A 94 18.97 -11.39 22.81
N VAL A 95 19.56 -12.39 22.14
CA VAL A 95 20.01 -13.67 22.68
C VAL A 95 21.42 -13.93 22.17
N ALA A 96 22.42 -13.73 23.03
CA ALA A 96 23.84 -13.77 22.68
C ALA A 96 24.17 -12.81 21.52
N THR A 97 24.61 -13.33 20.37
CA THR A 97 24.95 -12.53 19.17
C THR A 97 23.79 -12.41 18.18
N ALA A 98 22.60 -12.91 18.54
CA ALA A 98 21.42 -12.91 17.71
C ALA A 98 20.29 -12.07 18.32
N THR A 99 19.40 -11.58 17.47
CA THR A 99 18.13 -10.94 17.83
C THR A 99 17.02 -11.78 17.22
N VAL A 100 16.08 -12.21 18.06
CA VAL A 100 14.86 -12.90 17.64
C VAL A 100 13.72 -11.89 17.63
N SER A 101 12.92 -11.86 16.57
CA SER A 101 11.75 -11.00 16.47
C SER A 101 10.49 -11.78 16.16
N ILE A 102 9.37 -11.28 16.69
CA ILE A 102 8.02 -11.72 16.32
C ILE A 102 7.22 -10.46 16.07
N ARG A 103 6.53 -10.39 14.94
CA ARG A 103 5.67 -9.26 14.58
C ARG A 103 4.30 -9.73 14.13
N ALA A 104 3.28 -8.98 14.53
CA ALA A 104 1.91 -9.12 14.05
C ALA A 104 1.49 -7.81 13.42
N PHE A 105 0.75 -7.86 12.31
CA PHE A 105 0.20 -6.68 11.69
C PHE A 105 -1.22 -6.89 11.20
N HIS A 106 -1.96 -5.78 11.10
CA HIS A 106 -3.23 -5.66 10.41
C HIS A 106 -3.16 -4.45 9.47
N GLN A 107 -3.63 -4.63 8.25
CA GLN A 107 -3.70 -3.60 7.23
C GLN A 107 -5.08 -3.62 6.58
N HIS A 108 -5.69 -2.45 6.47
CA HIS A 108 -6.93 -2.23 5.74
C HIS A 108 -6.68 -1.22 4.63
N VAL A 109 -6.94 -1.60 3.39
CA VAL A 109 -6.88 -0.74 2.21
C VAL A 109 -8.33 -0.46 1.81
N ALA A 110 -8.78 0.76 2.03
CA ALA A 110 -10.07 1.23 1.53
C ALA A 110 -9.91 1.76 0.11
N ASP A 111 -10.93 1.51 -0.72
CA ASP A 111 -11.03 2.02 -2.09
C ASP A 111 -9.79 1.69 -2.94
N GLN A 112 -9.37 0.43 -2.92
CA GLN A 112 -8.20 -0.08 -3.64
C GLN A 112 -8.23 0.31 -5.11
N LEU A 113 -7.15 0.90 -5.59
CA LEU A 113 -7.05 1.30 -6.99
C LEU A 113 -6.74 0.11 -7.89
N ALA A 114 -7.51 0.00 -8.97
CA ALA A 114 -7.29 -0.92 -10.07
C ALA A 114 -7.03 -0.13 -11.36
N THR A 115 -6.00 -0.55 -12.08
CA THR A 115 -5.62 0.02 -13.37
C THR A 115 -5.96 -0.95 -14.49
N LEU A 116 -6.72 -0.49 -15.49
CA LEU A 116 -7.18 -1.30 -16.62
C LEU A 116 -6.51 -0.81 -17.91
N PHE A 117 -5.88 -1.76 -18.61
CA PHE A 117 -5.20 -1.54 -19.88
C PHE A 117 -5.88 -2.31 -21.00
N GLY A 118 -5.86 -1.76 -22.21
CA GLY A 118 -6.33 -2.47 -23.41
C GLY A 118 -7.83 -2.76 -23.43
N ILE A 119 -8.63 -2.06 -22.63
CA ILE A 119 -10.09 -2.15 -22.64
C ILE A 119 -10.69 -1.07 -23.54
N ASP A 120 -11.75 -1.45 -24.25
CA ASP A 120 -12.54 -0.53 -25.08
C ASP A 120 -13.84 -0.18 -24.37
N VAL A 121 -14.00 1.10 -24.01
CA VAL A 121 -15.20 1.62 -23.37
C VAL A 121 -15.95 2.51 -24.38
N PRO A 122 -17.22 2.21 -24.72
CA PRO A 122 -17.98 3.03 -25.66
C PRO A 122 -18.06 4.50 -25.23
N GLY A 123 -17.69 5.41 -26.12
CA GLY A 123 -17.73 6.86 -25.85
C GLY A 123 -16.54 7.40 -25.06
N ALA A 124 -15.54 6.57 -24.72
CA ALA A 124 -14.30 7.00 -24.10
C ALA A 124 -13.10 6.80 -25.05
N PRO A 125 -11.98 7.52 -24.85
CA PRO A 125 -10.73 7.24 -25.56
C PRO A 125 -10.30 5.79 -25.33
N ALA A 126 -9.89 5.09 -26.40
CA ALA A 126 -9.43 3.72 -26.28
C ALA A 126 -8.20 3.62 -25.37
N ALA A 127 -8.15 2.62 -24.48
CA ALA A 127 -7.01 2.38 -23.59
C ALA A 127 -5.82 1.70 -24.33
N HIS A 128 -5.39 2.31 -25.44
CA HIS A 128 -4.21 1.94 -26.21
C HIS A 128 -2.93 2.60 -25.64
N LEU A 129 -1.78 2.41 -26.31
CA LEU A 129 -0.49 2.97 -25.90
C LEU A 129 -0.60 4.46 -25.50
N GLY A 130 -0.44 4.74 -24.21
CA GLY A 130 -0.44 6.11 -23.64
C GLY A 130 -1.72 6.52 -22.88
N HIS A 131 -2.78 5.70 -22.86
CA HIS A 131 -3.98 5.94 -22.04
C HIS A 131 -4.43 4.68 -21.31
N TYR A 132 -4.88 4.83 -20.06
CA TYR A 132 -5.45 3.72 -19.28
C TYR A 132 -6.60 4.20 -18.38
N PHE A 133 -7.45 3.27 -17.98
CA PHE A 133 -8.53 3.57 -17.05
C PHE A 133 -8.13 3.22 -15.62
N ILE A 134 -8.58 4.02 -14.67
CA ILE A 134 -8.43 3.76 -13.24
C ILE A 134 -9.82 3.68 -12.61
N THR A 135 -9.96 2.82 -11.62
CA THR A 135 -11.15 2.71 -10.79
C THR A 135 -10.79 2.26 -9.39
N ASN A 136 -11.69 2.46 -8.43
CA ASN A 136 -11.62 1.81 -7.13
C ASN A 136 -12.36 0.46 -7.23
N ALA A 137 -11.72 -0.62 -6.80
CA ALA A 137 -12.21 -2.00 -6.93
C ALA A 137 -12.88 -2.55 -5.66
N GLY A 138 -12.85 -1.77 -4.57
CA GLY A 138 -13.31 -2.14 -3.25
C GLY A 138 -12.17 -2.19 -2.24
N ASP A 139 -12.34 -2.95 -1.16
CA ASP A 139 -11.43 -2.94 -0.03
C ASP A 139 -10.59 -4.21 0.08
N VAL A 140 -9.46 -4.11 0.79
CA VAL A 140 -8.59 -5.24 1.13
C VAL A 140 -8.23 -5.21 2.60
N ASP A 141 -8.57 -6.29 3.31
CA ASP A 141 -8.10 -6.54 4.66
C ASP A 141 -7.00 -7.59 4.64
N ALA A 142 -5.85 -7.28 5.25
CA ALA A 142 -4.72 -8.19 5.38
C ALA A 142 -4.24 -8.26 6.82
N SER A 143 -3.98 -9.47 7.32
CA SER A 143 -3.39 -9.70 8.63
C SER A 143 -2.30 -10.74 8.54
N GLY A 144 -1.19 -10.53 9.23
CA GLY A 144 -0.05 -11.42 9.16
C GLY A 144 0.72 -11.56 10.45
N LEU A 145 1.48 -12.65 10.50
CA LEU A 145 2.44 -12.96 11.55
C LEU A 145 3.80 -13.22 10.90
N SER A 146 4.84 -12.63 11.45
CA SER A 146 6.22 -12.86 11.04
C SER A 146 7.10 -13.22 12.23
N ALA A 147 8.05 -14.11 12.01
CA ALA A 147 9.09 -14.45 12.96
C ALA A 147 10.45 -14.32 12.26
N GLY A 148 11.41 -13.70 12.95
CA GLY A 148 12.72 -13.39 12.40
C GLY A 148 13.84 -13.74 13.35
N VAL A 149 15.01 -14.06 12.78
CA VAL A 149 16.28 -14.15 13.49
C VAL A 149 17.31 -13.38 12.70
N ARG A 150 18.00 -12.45 13.36
CA ARG A 150 19.16 -11.73 12.83
C ARG A 150 20.36 -12.04 13.71
N ALA A 151 21.54 -12.33 13.14
CA ALA A 151 22.72 -12.62 13.93
C ALA A 151 24.01 -12.11 13.26
N ALA A 152 24.99 -11.75 14.09
CA ALA A 152 26.38 -11.65 13.66
C ALA A 152 27.01 -13.05 13.74
N ILE A 153 27.30 -13.64 12.58
CA ILE A 153 27.86 -14.99 12.43
C ILE A 153 29.38 -14.97 12.62
N ALA A 154 30.02 -13.91 12.12
CA ALA A 154 31.43 -13.59 12.33
C ALA A 154 31.60 -12.06 12.38
N SER A 155 32.79 -11.57 12.71
CA SER A 155 33.05 -10.12 12.88
C SER A 155 32.65 -9.23 11.70
N ARG A 156 32.51 -9.80 10.49
CA ARG A 156 32.08 -9.09 9.27
C ARG A 156 30.86 -9.73 8.59
N VAL A 157 30.31 -10.80 9.14
CA VAL A 157 29.23 -11.57 8.49
C VAL A 157 27.98 -11.45 9.32
N HIS A 158 26.94 -10.89 8.72
CA HIS A 158 25.61 -10.77 9.32
C HIS A 158 24.63 -11.57 8.49
N GLY A 159 23.80 -12.36 9.15
CA GLY A 159 22.73 -13.14 8.52
C GLY A 159 21.39 -12.75 9.11
N SER A 160 20.34 -12.86 8.30
CA SER A 160 18.96 -12.73 8.76
C SER A 160 18.06 -13.68 8.00
N VAL A 161 17.12 -14.30 8.72
CA VAL A 161 16.03 -15.09 8.15
C VAL A 161 14.74 -14.55 8.74
N GLU A 162 13.76 -14.30 7.89
CA GLU A 162 12.41 -13.88 8.28
C GLU A 162 11.41 -14.79 7.57
N TYR A 163 10.45 -15.28 8.33
CA TYR A 163 9.32 -16.06 7.81
C TYR A 163 8.03 -15.32 8.15
N THR A 164 7.20 -15.12 7.13
CA THR A 164 5.93 -14.38 7.25
C THR A 164 4.82 -15.18 6.62
N VAL A 165 3.65 -15.17 7.26
CA VAL A 165 2.40 -15.68 6.69
C VAL A 165 1.36 -14.59 6.78
N THR A 166 0.71 -14.31 5.65
CA THR A 166 -0.36 -13.31 5.58
C THR A 166 -1.64 -13.97 5.10
N ARG A 167 -2.77 -13.52 5.64
CA ARG A 167 -4.10 -13.77 5.08
C ARG A 167 -4.66 -12.45 4.63
N ALA A 168 -5.14 -12.41 3.39
CA ALA A 168 -5.79 -11.25 2.83
C ALA A 168 -7.18 -11.62 2.31
N ARG A 169 -8.11 -10.69 2.42
CA ARG A 169 -9.47 -10.80 1.93
C ARG A 169 -9.82 -9.54 1.16
N TRP A 170 -10.32 -9.74 -0.04
CA TRP A 170 -10.86 -8.68 -0.88
C TRP A 170 -12.37 -8.62 -0.70
N THR A 171 -12.90 -7.40 -0.65
CA THR A 171 -14.32 -7.13 -0.70
C THR A 171 -14.57 -6.14 -1.81
N SER A 172 -15.10 -6.64 -2.92
CA SER A 172 -15.50 -5.79 -4.02
C SER A 172 -16.67 -4.89 -3.60
N GLY A 173 -16.58 -3.61 -3.90
CA GLY A 173 -17.57 -2.61 -3.52
C GLY A 173 -17.43 -1.34 -4.36
N GLY A 174 -18.49 -0.53 -4.38
CA GLY A 174 -18.54 0.73 -5.14
C GLY A 174 -19.26 0.61 -6.49
N ASP A 175 -19.54 1.76 -7.10
CA ASP A 175 -20.38 1.87 -8.30
C ASP A 175 -19.71 1.32 -9.57
N ALA A 176 -18.39 1.19 -9.57
CA ALA A 176 -17.63 0.66 -10.70
C ALA A 176 -17.55 -0.88 -10.75
N VAL A 177 -18.03 -1.59 -9.72
CA VAL A 177 -17.98 -3.06 -9.67
C VAL A 177 -18.71 -3.69 -10.86
N TYR A 178 -19.83 -3.12 -11.29
CA TYR A 178 -20.56 -3.59 -12.47
C TYR A 178 -19.74 -3.45 -13.76
N ALA A 179 -19.05 -2.32 -13.93
CA ALA A 179 -18.15 -2.11 -15.06
C ALA A 179 -16.96 -3.07 -15.02
N MET A 180 -16.39 -3.32 -13.84
CA MET A 180 -15.30 -4.28 -13.66
C MET A 180 -15.75 -5.72 -13.94
N LEU A 181 -16.94 -6.13 -13.54
CA LEU A 181 -17.47 -7.47 -13.86
C LEU A 181 -17.64 -7.69 -15.37
N LEU A 182 -17.95 -6.63 -16.13
CA LEU A 182 -18.09 -6.70 -17.58
C LEU A 182 -16.74 -6.68 -18.31
N LEU A 183 -15.80 -5.85 -17.87
CA LEU A 183 -14.56 -5.56 -18.59
C LEU A 183 -13.34 -6.35 -18.08
N ALA A 184 -13.33 -6.70 -16.80
CA ALA A 184 -12.23 -7.37 -16.11
C ALA A 184 -12.73 -8.27 -14.97
N PRO A 185 -13.56 -9.30 -15.25
CA PRO A 185 -14.18 -10.12 -14.20
C PRO A 185 -13.16 -10.82 -13.30
N SER A 186 -11.97 -11.16 -13.80
CA SER A 186 -10.89 -11.76 -13.01
C SER A 186 -10.27 -10.81 -11.98
N ALA A 187 -10.47 -9.49 -12.12
CA ALA A 187 -10.01 -8.49 -11.16
C ALA A 187 -10.98 -8.32 -9.98
N VAL A 188 -12.20 -8.84 -10.08
CA VAL A 188 -13.20 -8.81 -9.01
C VAL A 188 -13.07 -10.09 -8.19
N ASN A 189 -12.35 -10.01 -7.07
CA ASN A 189 -12.12 -11.16 -6.19
C ASN A 189 -12.87 -10.98 -4.86
N ALA A 190 -13.58 -12.02 -4.42
CA ALA A 190 -14.28 -12.06 -3.14
C ALA A 190 -13.73 -13.14 -2.19
N GLU A 191 -12.61 -13.79 -2.55
CA GLU A 191 -12.03 -14.90 -1.81
C GLU A 191 -11.00 -14.45 -0.76
N THR A 192 -10.82 -15.29 0.25
CA THR A 192 -9.74 -15.13 1.23
C THR A 192 -8.53 -15.92 0.75
N ASN A 193 -7.41 -15.22 0.53
CA ASN A 193 -6.17 -15.83 0.05
C ASN A 193 -5.11 -15.83 1.15
N ARG A 194 -4.34 -16.92 1.20
CA ARG A 194 -3.11 -16.98 1.99
C ARG A 194 -1.94 -16.58 1.08
N ILE A 195 -1.11 -15.67 1.57
CA ILE A 195 0.05 -15.11 0.85
C ILE A 195 1.31 -15.30 1.70
#